data_AF-A0A7L3HKV3-F1
#
_entry.id   AF-A0A7L3HKV3-F1
#
_cell.length_a   1.000
_cell.length_b   1.000
_cell.length_c   1.000
_cell.angle_alpha   90.00
_cell.angle_beta   90.00
_cell.angle_gamma   90.00
#
_symmetry.space_group_name_H-M   'P 1'
#
loop_
_entity.id
_entity.type
_entity.pdbx_description
1 polymer ?
#
loop_
_entity_poly.entity_id
_entity_poly.type
_entity_poly.pdbx_seq_one_letter_code
_entity_poly.pdbx_strand_id
1 'polypeptide(L)'
;MDTFSTKNLALQAQKKLLSKMATKTIANAFIDDTSSEILDELYRATKEYTHNRKEAQKIIKNLIKIVMKLGVLYRNGQFSPEELLVMERFRKKVHTLAMTAVSFHQIDFTFDRRVMASVLTECRDLLHQAVNGHLTAKSHSRINHVFN
;
A
#
# COMPACT_ATOMS: atom_id res chain seq x y z
N MET A 1 -35.08 10.04 -36.22
CA MET A 1 -34.05 11.06 -35.91
C MET A 1 -33.10 10.42 -34.93
N ASP A 2 -31.83 10.27 -35.30
CA ASP A 2 -30.81 9.78 -34.37
C ASP A 2 -30.64 10.78 -33.23
N THR A 3 -31.09 10.41 -32.04
CA THR A 3 -30.90 11.20 -30.83
C THR A 3 -29.47 11.03 -30.35
N PHE A 4 -28.55 11.75 -31.01
CA PHE A 4 -27.19 11.91 -30.52
C PHE A 4 -27.23 12.47 -29.10
N SER A 5 -26.65 11.71 -28.15
CA SER A 5 -26.59 12.09 -26.75
C SER A 5 -25.13 12.15 -26.31
N THR A 6 -24.66 13.38 -26.10
CA THR A 6 -23.33 13.67 -25.52
C THR A 6 -23.14 12.99 -24.16
N LYS A 7 -24.24 12.79 -23.41
CA LYS A 7 -24.22 12.05 -22.14
C LYS A 7 -23.86 10.57 -22.33
N ASN A 8 -24.39 9.93 -23.38
CA ASN A 8 -24.05 8.53 -23.69
C ASN A 8 -22.60 8.39 -24.16
N LEU A 9 -22.13 9.35 -24.96
CA LEU A 9 -20.74 9.39 -25.43
C LEU A 9 -19.75 9.59 -24.26
N ALA A 10 -20.06 10.51 -23.35
CA ALA A 10 -19.27 10.75 -22.14
C ALA A 10 -19.25 9.52 -21.21
N LEU A 11 -20.38 8.84 -21.03
CA LEU A 11 -20.46 7.59 -20.26
C LEU A 11 -19.64 6.46 -20.90
N GLN A 12 -19.64 6.34 -22.23
CA GLN A 12 -18.80 5.37 -22.94
C GLN A 12 -17.31 5.68 -22.77
N ALA A 13 -16.91 6.96 -22.88
CA ALA A 13 -15.53 7.38 -22.65
C ALA A 13 -15.09 7.12 -21.19
N GLN A 14 -15.93 7.43 -20.20
CA GLN A 14 -15.67 7.12 -18.79
C GLN A 14 -15.53 5.62 -18.55
N LYS A 15 -16.45 4.80 -19.09
CA LYS A 15 -16.35 3.33 -18.98
C LYS A 15 -15.05 2.79 -19.59
N LYS A 16 -14.62 3.33 -20.73
CA LYS A 16 -13.39 2.94 -21.41
C LYS A 16 -12.12 3.35 -20.64
N LEU A 17 -12.16 4.48 -19.93
CA LEU A 17 -11.08 4.90 -19.03
C LEU A 17 -11.01 4.00 -17.79
N LEU A 18 -12.15 3.79 -17.13
CA LEU A 18 -12.24 2.95 -15.92
C LEU A 18 -11.83 1.50 -16.20
N SER A 19 -12.21 0.94 -17.34
CA SER A 19 -11.82 -0.44 -17.71
C SER A 19 -10.33 -0.58 -17.96
N LYS A 20 -9.66 0.45 -18.49
CA LYS A 20 -8.20 0.48 -18.64
C LYS A 20 -7.47 0.62 -17.31
N MET A 21 -8.05 1.34 -16.33
CA MET A 21 -7.49 1.51 -14.99
C MET A 21 -7.70 0.29 -14.07
N ALA A 22 -8.62 -0.61 -14.41
CA ALA A 22 -9.04 -1.75 -13.58
C ALA A 22 -8.62 -3.13 -14.14
N THR A 23 -7.56 -3.21 -14.94
CA THR A 23 -7.10 -4.50 -15.48
C THR A 23 -6.29 -5.29 -14.45
N LYS A 24 -6.48 -6.62 -14.40
CA LYS A 24 -5.68 -7.57 -13.60
C LYS A 24 -4.16 -7.37 -13.78
N THR A 25 -3.74 -6.96 -14.98
CA THR A 25 -2.35 -6.60 -15.30
C THR A 25 -1.79 -5.50 -14.40
N ILE A 26 -2.60 -4.55 -13.96
CA ILE A 26 -2.17 -3.49 -13.04
C ILE A 26 -1.97 -4.04 -11.63
N ALA A 27 -2.82 -4.98 -11.18
CA ALA A 27 -2.65 -5.63 -9.88
C ALA A 27 -1.39 -6.51 -9.84
N ASN A 28 -1.16 -7.34 -10.87
CA ASN A 28 0.05 -8.17 -10.97
C ASN A 28 1.33 -7.35 -11.18
N ALA A 29 1.23 -6.14 -11.75
CA ALA A 29 2.39 -5.24 -11.85
C ALA A 29 2.79 -4.63 -10.50
N PHE A 30 1.90 -4.63 -9.50
CA PHE A 30 2.17 -4.09 -8.16
C PHE A 30 2.40 -5.15 -7.09
N ILE A 31 1.94 -6.39 -7.32
CA ILE A 31 2.15 -7.53 -6.43
C ILE A 31 2.57 -8.72 -7.31
N ASP A 32 3.87 -8.98 -7.34
CA ASP A 32 4.44 -10.17 -7.98
C ASP A 32 4.33 -11.41 -7.08
N ASP A 33 4.79 -12.56 -7.56
CA ASP A 33 4.69 -13.83 -6.84
C ASP A 33 5.47 -13.77 -5.51
N THR A 34 6.68 -13.20 -5.50
CA THR A 34 7.48 -13.02 -4.28
C THR A 34 6.79 -12.11 -3.26
N SER A 35 6.22 -10.99 -3.71
CA SER A 35 5.45 -10.09 -2.85
C SER A 35 4.21 -10.79 -2.29
N SER A 36 3.59 -11.68 -3.06
CA SER A 36 2.44 -12.47 -2.63
C SER A 36 2.82 -13.45 -1.50
N GLU A 37 3.96 -14.13 -1.62
CA GLU A 37 4.48 -15.01 -0.56
C GLU A 37 4.77 -14.24 0.73
N ILE A 38 5.38 -13.05 0.63
CA ILE A 38 5.62 -12.18 1.80
C ILE A 38 4.30 -11.78 2.46
N LEU A 39 3.29 -11.40 1.68
CA LEU A 39 1.96 -11.05 2.20
C LEU A 39 1.27 -12.24 2.90
N ASP A 40 1.47 -13.46 2.40
CA ASP A 40 0.95 -14.68 3.00
C ASP A 40 1.65 -15.01 4.33
N GLU A 41 2.96 -14.80 4.44
CA GLU A 41 3.67 -14.98 5.71
C GLU A 41 3.31 -13.89 6.73
N LEU A 42 3.14 -12.64 6.30
CA LEU A 42 2.59 -11.59 7.15
C LEU A 42 1.18 -11.93 7.65
N TYR A 43 0.34 -12.51 6.78
CA TYR A 43 -0.98 -12.99 7.16
C TYR A 43 -0.90 -14.08 8.23
N ARG A 44 -0.04 -15.09 8.03
CA ARG A 44 0.15 -16.21 8.97
C ARG A 44 0.62 -15.71 10.32
N ALA A 45 1.66 -14.89 10.37
CA ALA A 45 2.19 -14.30 11.60
C ALA A 45 1.13 -13.45 12.33
N THR A 46 0.40 -12.61 11.61
CA THR A 46 -0.67 -11.78 12.19
C THR A 46 -1.82 -12.62 12.72
N LYS A 47 -2.24 -13.65 11.98
CA LYS A 47 -3.31 -14.57 12.41
C LYS A 47 -2.90 -15.33 13.66
N GLU A 48 -1.66 -15.79 13.73
CA GLU A 48 -1.13 -16.50 14.89
C GLU A 48 -1.12 -15.59 16.13
N TYR A 49 -0.59 -14.37 15.99
CA TYR A 49 -0.52 -13.42 17.10
C TYR A 49 -1.90 -12.94 17.59
N THR A 50 -2.82 -12.66 16.67
CA THR A 50 -4.15 -12.10 17.03
C THR A 50 -5.17 -13.17 17.40
N HIS A 51 -4.90 -14.44 17.08
CA HIS A 51 -5.87 -15.54 17.08
C HIS A 51 -7.20 -15.20 16.36
N ASN A 52 -7.17 -14.26 15.41
CA ASN A 52 -8.36 -13.73 14.75
C ASN A 52 -8.18 -13.69 13.23
N ARG A 53 -8.72 -14.72 12.56
CA ARG A 53 -8.68 -14.83 11.09
C ARG A 53 -9.26 -13.62 10.37
N LYS A 54 -10.40 -13.09 10.84
CA LYS A 54 -11.08 -11.97 10.18
C LYS A 54 -10.24 -10.70 10.28
N GLU A 55 -9.60 -10.49 11.41
CA GLU A 55 -8.74 -9.33 11.65
C GLU A 55 -7.45 -9.40 10.84
N ALA A 56 -6.76 -10.56 10.85
CA ALA A 56 -5.57 -10.76 10.02
C ALA A 56 -5.87 -10.57 8.52
N GLN A 57 -6.98 -11.11 8.02
CA GLN A 57 -7.42 -10.87 6.63
C GLN A 57 -7.67 -9.38 6.34
N LYS A 58 -8.24 -8.65 7.31
CA LYS A 58 -8.54 -7.23 7.17
C LYS A 58 -7.28 -6.38 7.14
N ILE A 59 -6.27 -6.69 7.97
CA ILE A 59 -4.95 -6.04 7.96
C ILE A 59 -4.30 -6.18 6.57
N ILE A 60 -4.19 -7.41 6.06
CA ILE A 60 -3.56 -7.68 4.75
C ILE A 60 -4.35 -7.03 3.61
N LYS A 61 -5.68 -7.10 3.65
CA LYS A 61 -6.54 -6.40 2.68
C LYS A 61 -6.33 -4.88 2.71
N ASN A 62 -6.10 -4.30 3.88
CA ASN A 62 -5.82 -2.88 4.01
C ASN A 62 -4.45 -2.52 3.46
N LEU A 63 -3.43 -3.32 3.74
CA LEU A 63 -2.08 -3.19 3.18
C LEU A 63 -2.11 -3.21 1.64
N ILE A 64 -2.74 -4.22 1.03
CA ILE A 64 -2.89 -4.33 -0.43
C ILE A 64 -3.57 -3.08 -1.00
N LYS A 65 -4.66 -2.60 -0.37
CA LYS A 65 -5.37 -1.40 -0.84
C LYS A 65 -4.53 -0.13 -0.76
N ILE A 66 -3.63 -0.03 0.22
CA ILE A 66 -2.70 1.09 0.35
C ILE A 66 -1.67 1.03 -0.78
N VAL A 67 -1.02 -0.11 -0.98
CA VAL A 67 -0.03 -0.32 -2.06
C VAL A 67 -0.64 -0.02 -3.43
N MET A 68 -1.83 -0.54 -3.72
CA MET A 68 -2.51 -0.28 -4.98
C MET A 68 -2.81 1.21 -5.21
N LYS A 69 -3.20 1.94 -4.15
CA LYS A 69 -3.46 3.38 -4.25
C LYS A 69 -2.17 4.17 -4.52
N LEU A 70 -1.09 3.83 -3.81
CA LEU A 70 0.22 4.43 -4.04
C LEU A 70 0.69 4.19 -5.48
N GLY A 71 0.56 2.96 -5.96
CA GLY A 71 0.94 2.58 -7.33
C GLY A 71 0.18 3.40 -8.39
N VAL A 72 -1.13 3.57 -8.21
CA VAL A 72 -1.96 4.39 -9.11
C VAL A 72 -1.56 5.86 -9.07
N LEU A 73 -1.34 6.44 -7.89
CA LEU A 73 -0.90 7.84 -7.75
C LEU A 73 0.45 8.07 -8.43
N TYR A 74 1.42 7.18 -8.18
CA TYR A 74 2.76 7.27 -8.76
C TYR A 74 2.73 7.14 -10.29
N ARG A 75 2.05 6.11 -10.81
CA ARG A 75 1.96 5.86 -12.27
C ARG A 75 1.28 7.00 -13.02
N ASN A 76 0.30 7.65 -12.40
CA ASN A 76 -0.44 8.74 -13.00
C ASN A 76 0.21 10.12 -12.74
N GLY A 77 1.44 10.16 -12.22
CA GLY A 77 2.17 11.40 -11.96
C GLY A 77 1.43 12.36 -11.04
N GLN A 78 0.67 11.83 -10.06
CA GLN A 78 -0.18 12.65 -9.19
C GLN A 78 0.61 13.34 -8.08
N PHE A 79 1.80 12.82 -7.74
CA PHE A 79 2.64 13.42 -6.70
C PHE A 79 3.38 14.66 -7.19
N SER A 80 3.41 15.70 -6.36
CA SER A 80 4.28 16.87 -6.56
C SER A 80 5.76 16.49 -6.39
N PRO A 81 6.71 17.33 -6.83
CA PRO A 81 8.13 17.12 -6.57
C PRO A 81 8.44 16.93 -5.08
N GLU A 82 7.81 17.70 -4.20
CA GLU A 82 7.98 17.61 -2.74
C GLU A 82 7.44 16.29 -2.19
N GLU A 83 6.28 15.83 -2.68
CA GLU A 83 5.69 14.55 -2.29
C GLU A 83 6.53 13.37 -2.80
N LEU A 84 7.14 13.48 -3.98
CA LEU A 84 8.09 12.49 -4.49
C LEU A 84 9.34 12.37 -3.60
N LEU A 85 9.83 13.48 -3.02
CA LEU A 85 10.91 13.45 -2.02
C LEU A 85 10.48 12.74 -0.73
N VAL A 86 9.21 12.90 -0.30
CA VAL A 86 8.66 12.13 0.83
C VAL A 86 8.56 10.65 0.47
N MET A 87 8.09 10.31 -0.72
CA MET A 87 8.00 8.93 -1.21
C MET A 87 9.37 8.25 -1.30
N GLU A 88 10.42 8.98 -1.70
CA GLU A 88 11.77 8.45 -1.71
C GLU A 88 12.31 8.18 -0.30
N ARG A 89 12.00 9.07 0.67
CA ARG A 89 12.30 8.81 2.08
C ARG A 89 11.54 7.60 2.62
N PHE A 90 10.25 7.47 2.27
CA PHE A 90 9.44 6.30 2.61
C PHE A 90 10.07 5.02 2.04
N ARG A 91 10.47 5.01 0.76
CA ARG A 91 11.14 3.87 0.12
C ARG A 91 12.42 3.46 0.86
N LYS A 92 13.29 4.42 1.20
CA LYS A 92 14.51 4.16 1.97
C LYS A 92 14.21 3.61 3.37
N LYS A 93 13.15 4.10 4.01
CA LYS A 93 12.74 3.62 5.34
C LYS A 93 12.16 2.21 5.29
N VAL A 94 11.35 1.87 4.28
CA VAL A 94 10.88 0.50 4.03
C VAL A 94 12.04 -0.45 3.74
N HIS A 95 13.04 -0.02 2.96
CA HIS A 95 14.25 -0.82 2.76
C HIS A 95 15.00 -1.07 4.07
N THR A 96 15.14 -0.04 4.91
CA THR A 96 15.73 -0.17 6.26
C THR A 96 14.93 -1.17 7.10
N LEU A 97 13.59 -1.07 7.10
CA LEU A 97 12.71 -2.02 7.81
C LEU A 97 12.97 -3.46 7.38
N ALA A 98 13.02 -3.72 6.07
CA ALA A 98 13.27 -5.04 5.52
C ALA A 98 14.64 -5.58 5.95
N MET A 99 15.70 -4.78 5.81
CA MET A 99 17.05 -5.17 6.21
C MET A 99 17.17 -5.42 7.72
N THR A 100 16.52 -4.60 8.55
CA THR A 100 16.47 -4.80 10.00
C THR A 100 15.74 -6.10 10.36
N ALA A 101 14.61 -6.41 9.72
CA ALA A 101 13.88 -7.65 9.95
C ALA A 101 14.71 -8.88 9.57
N VAL A 102 15.41 -8.84 8.44
CA VAL A 102 16.33 -9.90 8.01
C VAL A 102 17.49 -10.04 9.00
N SER A 103 18.13 -8.94 9.40
CA SER A 103 19.25 -8.95 10.35
C SER A 103 18.85 -9.53 11.72
N PHE A 104 17.68 -9.16 12.24
CA PHE A 104 17.18 -9.70 13.51
C PHE A 104 16.87 -11.18 13.47
N HIS A 105 16.57 -11.73 12.29
CA HIS A 105 16.39 -13.16 12.10
C HIS A 105 17.72 -13.91 11.91
N GLN A 106 18.66 -13.33 11.16
CA GLN A 106 19.91 -13.97 10.80
C GLN A 106 20.98 -13.93 11.91
N ILE A 107 20.88 -12.98 12.84
CA ILE A 107 21.86 -12.79 13.91
C ILE A 107 21.18 -12.99 15.25
N ASP A 108 21.58 -14.06 15.94
CA ASP A 108 21.02 -14.43 17.24
C ASP A 108 21.12 -13.30 18.27
N PHE A 109 20.10 -13.18 19.11
CA PHE A 109 20.02 -12.22 20.23
C PHE A 109 20.09 -10.73 19.86
N THR A 110 19.91 -10.36 18.59
CA THR A 110 19.94 -8.95 18.14
C THR A 110 18.57 -8.27 18.08
N PHE A 111 17.48 -9.03 18.20
CA PHE A 111 16.12 -8.48 18.11
C PHE A 111 15.86 -7.39 19.18
N ASP A 112 15.58 -6.17 18.72
CA ASP A 112 15.04 -5.10 19.56
C ASP A 112 13.69 -4.61 19.00
N ARG A 113 12.62 -4.90 19.75
CA ARG A 113 11.25 -4.47 19.43
C ARG A 113 11.13 -2.96 19.26
N ARG A 114 11.85 -2.16 20.04
CA ARG A 114 11.76 -0.69 20.01
C ARG A 114 12.33 -0.14 18.70
N VAL A 115 13.42 -0.73 18.21
CA VAL A 115 14.00 -0.40 16.91
C VAL A 115 12.98 -0.71 15.80
N MET A 116 12.42 -1.92 15.79
CA MET A 116 11.42 -2.32 14.80
C MET A 116 10.18 -1.41 14.82
N ALA A 117 9.65 -1.12 16.02
CA ALA A 117 8.49 -0.26 16.20
C ALA A 117 8.75 1.19 15.77
N SER A 118 9.95 1.73 16.04
CA SER A 118 10.33 3.08 15.59
C SER A 118 10.33 3.16 14.07
N VAL A 119 10.97 2.20 13.40
CA VAL A 119 11.06 2.19 11.93
C VAL A 119 9.67 2.03 11.30
N LEU A 120 8.81 1.17 11.86
CA LEU A 120 7.41 1.04 11.42
C LEU A 120 6.62 2.34 11.59
N THR A 121 6.81 3.03 12.72
CA THR A 121 6.14 4.32 13.00
C THR A 121 6.60 5.40 12.01
N GLU A 122 7.90 5.47 11.72
CA GLU A 122 8.44 6.39 10.72
C GLU A 122 7.90 6.09 9.31
N CYS A 123 7.78 4.80 8.93
CA CYS A 123 7.13 4.40 7.68
C CYS A 123 5.67 4.89 7.63
N ARG A 124 4.91 4.72 8.72
CA ARG A 124 3.51 5.16 8.82
C ARG A 124 3.40 6.67 8.62
N ASP A 125 4.23 7.44 9.30
CA ASP A 125 4.15 8.90 9.31
C ASP A 125 4.57 9.50 7.96
N LEU A 126 5.64 8.97 7.35
CA LEU A 126 6.03 9.32 5.98
C LEU A 126 4.94 8.99 4.97
N LEU A 127 4.29 7.84 5.12
CA LEU A 127 3.20 7.43 4.25
C LEU A 127 1.99 8.35 4.39
N HIS A 128 1.63 8.73 5.62
CA HIS A 128 0.58 9.74 5.85
C HIS A 128 0.91 11.07 5.22
N GLN A 129 2.16 11.54 5.37
CA GLN A 129 2.61 12.79 4.76
C GLN A 129 2.50 12.75 3.23
N ALA A 130 2.96 11.67 2.60
CA ALA A 130 2.96 11.54 1.14
C ALA A 130 1.55 11.52 0.54
N VAL A 131 0.57 10.96 1.24
CA VAL A 131 -0.79 10.74 0.68
C VAL A 131 -1.84 11.73 1.18
N ASN A 132 -1.46 12.69 2.02
CA ASN A 132 -2.38 13.60 2.71
C ASN A 132 -3.26 14.41 1.75
N GLY A 133 -2.69 14.89 0.64
CA GLY A 133 -3.41 15.64 -0.39
C GLY A 133 -4.23 14.77 -1.37
N HIS A 134 -4.06 13.45 -1.32
CA HIS A 134 -4.53 12.54 -2.37
C HIS A 134 -5.59 11.55 -1.91
N LEU A 135 -5.54 11.17 -0.63
CA LEU A 135 -6.34 10.06 -0.11
C LEU A 135 -7.30 10.48 1.00
N THR A 136 -8.46 9.82 1.02
CA THR A 136 -9.51 10.10 2.02
C THR A 136 -9.14 9.60 3.42
N ALA A 137 -9.84 10.11 4.45
CA ALA A 137 -9.72 9.66 5.84
C ALA A 137 -9.82 8.12 6.01
N LYS A 138 -10.64 7.46 5.18
CA LYS A 138 -10.73 5.99 5.15
C LYS A 138 -9.38 5.32 4.83
N SER A 139 -8.57 5.95 3.99
CA SER A 139 -7.23 5.44 3.64
C SER A 139 -6.25 5.68 4.79
N HIS A 140 -6.32 6.85 5.44
CA HIS A 140 -5.53 7.12 6.65
C HIS A 140 -5.87 6.13 7.78
N SER A 141 -7.15 5.84 8.01
CA SER A 141 -7.56 4.79 8.97
C SER A 141 -6.98 3.42 8.61
N ARG A 142 -6.89 3.07 7.32
CA ARG A 142 -6.24 1.81 6.89
C ARG A 142 -4.74 1.81 7.15
N ILE A 143 -4.07 2.94 6.95
CA ILE A 143 -2.63 3.07 7.25
C ILE A 143 -2.42 2.82 8.74
N ASN A 144 -3.16 3.51 9.62
CA ASN A 144 -3.10 3.28 11.06
C ASN A 144 -3.37 1.83 11.44
N HIS A 145 -4.38 1.20 10.83
CA HIS A 145 -4.74 -0.19 11.09
C HIS A 145 -3.67 -1.21 10.64
N VAL A 146 -2.77 -0.84 9.74
CA VAL A 146 -1.70 -1.73 9.26
C VAL A 146 -0.43 -1.55 10.09
N PHE A 147 -0.15 -0.32 10.56
CA PHE A 147 1.10 0.02 11.22
C PHE A 147 1.02 0.08 12.76
N ASN A 148 -0.18 0.03 13.35
CA ASN A 148 -0.40 -0.03 14.80
C ASN A 148 -0.79 -1.44 15.24
#